data_AF-A0AAV2YIL9-F1
#
_entry.id   AF-A0AAV2YIL9-F1
#
_cell.length_a   1.000
_cell.length_b   1.000
_cell.length_c   1.000
_cell.angle_alpha   90.00
_cell.angle_beta   90.00
_cell.angle_gamma   90.00
#
_symmetry.space_group_name_H-M   'P 1'
#
loop_
_entity.id
_entity.type
_entity.pdbx_description
1 polymer ?
#
loop_
_entity_poly.entity_id
_entity_poly.type
_entity_poly.pdbx_seq_one_letter_code
_entity_poly.pdbx_strand_id
1 'polypeptide(L)'
;PTYSAQLDAKLLANAHAVGDVDGDDCTEFLFGSTAGEVIIFKVSSDTLVRWKRCVVDGAVSAICLDQLSSDSDTRIFVFTREGSCVVFHFSESGDEFRPAAEFRVPLNTCAAAVLQGNLVLGADDGTVSVWNPAPNALGGFRLGSKHELFGEIKEFAVTPSLGDTNGLLRIQCTHAVFTLTFESDADNADRPAAPLIKRVEYPSDIKNVALQAYTAIGQPIAHANTSGNVCVTSSTEDSKWSTQISDALVSLEAITIGGIAQVDAVLVCTWSGHVHAYLDPHNCVRFRTFLPLATTFIAEVNFTDEVEPEQVLVAISTSGVLLIYRDLRSVLGHAMNTSTDVNHASVVNTKINTEKKRKAILDRLKSLPAATDIAALSRKKTSLQEMQHLLAHWPGDASSPPST
;
A
#
# COMPACT_ATOMS: atom_id res chain seq x y z
N PRO A 1 -3.26 2.10 -16.26
CA PRO A 1 -1.87 2.13 -15.73
C PRO A 1 -0.93 2.70 -16.80
N THR A 2 0.00 3.53 -16.34
CA THR A 2 1.10 4.11 -17.12
C THR A 2 2.26 3.12 -17.14
N TYR A 3 2.62 2.58 -15.96
CA TYR A 3 3.62 1.53 -15.83
C TYR A 3 3.03 0.25 -15.25
N SER A 4 3.69 -0.88 -15.54
CA SER A 4 3.35 -2.17 -14.96
C SER A 4 4.57 -3.08 -14.87
N ALA A 5 4.65 -3.86 -13.80
CA ALA A 5 5.67 -4.90 -13.62
C ALA A 5 5.03 -6.19 -13.08
N GLN A 6 5.68 -7.33 -13.33
CA GLN A 6 5.32 -8.61 -12.71
C GLN A 6 6.44 -9.01 -11.75
N LEU A 7 6.05 -9.39 -10.54
CA LEU A 7 6.90 -9.95 -9.51
C LEU A 7 6.70 -11.46 -9.48
N ASP A 8 7.75 -12.22 -9.19
CA ASP A 8 7.73 -13.69 -9.30
C ASP A 8 6.96 -14.34 -8.14
N ALA A 9 6.76 -13.61 -7.05
CA ALA A 9 6.07 -14.05 -5.85
C ALA A 9 5.02 -13.03 -5.37
N LYS A 10 4.21 -13.43 -4.39
CA LYS A 10 3.19 -12.59 -3.77
C LYS A 10 3.82 -11.53 -2.87
N LEU A 11 3.14 -10.41 -2.74
CA LEU A 11 3.52 -9.30 -1.88
C LEU A 11 2.58 -9.25 -0.69
N LEU A 12 3.13 -8.91 0.48
CA LEU A 12 2.34 -8.57 1.65
C LEU A 12 2.02 -7.08 1.63
N ALA A 13 0.94 -6.68 2.32
CA ALA A 13 0.37 -5.34 2.22
C ALA A 13 1.40 -4.23 2.47
N ASN A 14 2.27 -4.40 3.48
CA ASN A 14 3.26 -3.38 3.88
C ASN A 14 4.67 -3.69 3.35
N ALA A 15 4.84 -4.71 2.50
CA ALA A 15 6.14 -5.09 1.94
C ALA A 15 6.51 -4.19 0.75
N HIS A 16 6.38 -2.88 0.93
CA HIS A 16 6.69 -1.87 -0.07
C HIS A 16 7.17 -0.59 0.60
N ALA A 17 7.92 0.23 -0.13
CA ALA A 17 8.25 1.59 0.26
C ALA A 17 8.50 2.44 -0.99
N VAL A 18 8.41 3.76 -0.85
CA VAL A 18 8.67 4.72 -1.93
C VAL A 18 9.49 5.87 -1.39
N GLY A 19 10.54 6.25 -2.10
CA GLY A 19 11.41 7.37 -1.75
C GLY A 19 12.68 7.37 -2.56
N ASP A 20 13.41 8.49 -2.52
CA ASP A 20 14.77 8.61 -3.04
C ASP A 20 15.71 7.80 -2.14
N VAL A 21 16.25 6.71 -2.69
CA VAL A 21 17.17 5.83 -1.96
C VAL A 21 18.62 5.96 -2.39
N ASP A 22 18.90 6.59 -3.53
CA ASP A 22 20.25 6.73 -4.09
C ASP A 22 20.78 8.17 -4.11
N GLY A 23 19.97 9.13 -3.67
CA GLY A 23 20.33 10.54 -3.51
C GLY A 23 20.39 11.29 -4.83
N ASP A 24 19.66 10.83 -5.86
CA ASP A 24 19.62 11.51 -7.16
C ASP A 24 18.34 12.35 -7.37
N ASP A 25 17.63 12.65 -6.28
CA ASP A 25 16.37 13.39 -6.21
C ASP A 25 15.20 12.71 -6.95
N CYS A 26 15.42 11.55 -7.57
CA CYS A 26 14.36 10.75 -8.18
C CYS A 26 13.81 9.75 -7.18
N THR A 27 12.53 9.43 -7.34
CA THR A 27 11.86 8.52 -6.40
C THR A 27 11.86 7.08 -6.93
N GLU A 28 12.37 6.14 -6.12
CA GLU A 28 12.32 4.71 -6.38
C GLU A 28 11.11 4.04 -5.72
N PHE A 29 10.73 2.88 -6.28
CA PHE A 29 9.72 2.00 -5.72
C PHE A 29 10.35 0.69 -5.26
N LEU A 30 10.21 0.38 -3.97
CA LEU A 30 10.75 -0.80 -3.33
C LEU A 30 9.63 -1.79 -3.05
N PHE A 31 9.87 -3.07 -3.35
CA PHE A 31 8.92 -4.15 -3.08
C PHE A 31 9.62 -5.39 -2.56
N GLY A 32 9.01 -6.00 -1.55
CA GLY A 32 9.43 -7.26 -0.95
C GLY A 32 8.40 -8.35 -1.18
N SER A 33 8.86 -9.57 -1.44
CA SER A 33 7.99 -10.71 -1.67
C SER A 33 8.02 -11.73 -0.53
N THR A 34 7.01 -12.59 -0.50
CA THR A 34 6.95 -13.74 0.41
C THR A 34 8.04 -14.79 0.16
N ALA A 35 8.80 -14.67 -0.93
CA ALA A 35 9.94 -15.53 -1.23
C ALA A 35 11.29 -14.95 -0.78
N GLY A 36 11.28 -13.80 -0.08
CA GLY A 36 12.49 -13.13 0.38
C GLY A 36 13.15 -12.22 -0.65
N GLU A 37 12.59 -12.12 -1.87
CA GLU A 37 13.10 -11.21 -2.89
C GLU A 37 12.74 -9.76 -2.55
N VAL A 38 13.72 -8.87 -2.58
CA VAL A 38 13.56 -7.41 -2.51
C VAL A 38 13.98 -6.83 -3.85
N ILE A 39 13.11 -6.03 -4.47
CA ILE A 39 13.32 -5.40 -5.77
C ILE A 39 13.12 -3.90 -5.65
N ILE A 40 14.00 -3.14 -6.31
CA ILE A 40 13.89 -1.69 -6.46
C ILE A 40 13.63 -1.40 -7.93
N PHE A 41 12.59 -0.62 -8.21
CA PHE A 41 12.30 -0.08 -9.52
C PHE A 41 12.58 1.41 -9.57
N LYS A 42 13.11 1.86 -10.70
CA LYS A 42 13.33 3.27 -11.03
C LYS A 42 12.66 3.57 -12.35
N VAL A 43 12.06 4.74 -12.48
CA VAL A 43 11.55 5.19 -13.79
C VAL A 43 12.71 5.87 -14.52
N SER A 44 13.09 5.30 -15.66
CA SER A 44 14.15 5.83 -16.51
C SER A 44 13.67 5.89 -17.94
N SER A 45 13.80 7.06 -18.58
CA SER A 45 13.37 7.29 -19.97
C SER A 45 11.93 6.83 -20.23
N ASP A 46 11.00 7.20 -19.35
CA ASP A 46 9.57 6.80 -19.38
C ASP A 46 9.33 5.28 -19.35
N THR A 47 10.25 4.52 -18.76
CA THR A 47 10.07 3.08 -18.53
C THR A 47 10.35 2.72 -17.08
N LEU A 48 9.53 1.82 -16.52
CA LEU A 48 9.77 1.26 -15.20
C LEU A 48 10.82 0.15 -15.31
N VAL A 49 12.03 0.44 -14.86
CA VAL A 49 13.17 -0.46 -14.94
C VAL A 49 13.37 -1.14 -13.60
N ARG A 50 13.56 -2.46 -13.61
CA ARG A 50 14.05 -3.20 -12.43
C ARG A 50 15.51 -2.81 -12.21
N TRP A 51 15.77 -1.96 -11.23
CA TRP A 51 17.05 -1.33 -11.04
C TRP A 51 17.99 -2.16 -10.16
N LYS A 52 17.55 -2.55 -8.97
CA LYS A 52 18.32 -3.41 -8.05
C LYS A 52 17.46 -4.57 -7.54
N ARG A 53 18.13 -5.64 -7.11
CA ARG A 53 17.52 -6.83 -6.52
C ARG A 53 18.45 -7.46 -5.49
N CYS A 54 17.88 -7.93 -4.38
CA CYS A 54 18.55 -8.85 -3.47
C CYS A 54 17.57 -9.91 -2.95
N VAL A 55 18.09 -10.87 -2.19
CA VAL A 55 17.29 -11.89 -1.50
C VAL A 55 17.69 -11.88 -0.04
N VAL A 56 16.71 -11.83 0.85
CA VAL A 56 16.86 -11.95 2.31
C VAL A 56 16.30 -13.29 2.78
N ASP A 57 16.70 -13.72 3.99
CA ASP A 57 16.18 -14.93 4.60
C ASP A 57 14.79 -14.68 5.21
N GLY A 58 13.78 -15.37 4.68
CA GLY A 58 12.40 -15.28 5.14
C GLY A 58 11.47 -14.46 4.24
N ALA A 59 10.18 -14.44 4.59
CA ALA A 59 9.14 -13.73 3.85
C ALA A 59 9.14 -12.24 4.22
N VAL A 60 9.39 -11.36 3.24
CA VAL A 60 9.37 -9.90 3.48
C VAL A 60 7.96 -9.45 3.83
N SER A 61 7.81 -8.85 5.01
CA SER A 61 6.53 -8.46 5.60
C SER A 61 6.32 -6.96 5.67
N ALA A 62 7.38 -6.19 5.87
CA ALA A 62 7.35 -4.73 5.85
C ALA A 62 8.65 -4.16 5.27
N ILE A 63 8.55 -3.01 4.62
CA ILE A 63 9.71 -2.19 4.25
C ILE A 63 9.43 -0.76 4.74
N CYS A 64 10.40 -0.11 5.34
CA CYS A 64 10.32 1.33 5.60
C CYS A 64 11.65 2.02 5.29
N LEU A 65 11.56 3.31 4.98
CA LEU A 65 12.71 4.16 4.72
C LEU A 65 12.95 5.09 5.90
N ASP A 66 14.21 5.41 6.12
CA ASP A 66 14.66 6.51 6.98
C ASP A 66 15.48 7.46 6.13
N GLN A 67 14.81 8.48 5.62
CA GLN A 67 15.44 9.58 4.90
C GLN A 67 16.01 10.53 5.95
N LEU A 68 17.28 10.35 6.27
CA LEU A 68 18.02 11.31 7.07
C LEU A 68 18.10 12.62 6.28
N SER A 69 18.01 13.76 6.96
CA SER A 69 17.92 15.11 6.38
C SER A 69 19.18 15.59 5.63
N SER A 70 20.06 14.67 5.22
CA SER A 70 21.25 14.94 4.41
C SER A 70 21.14 14.12 3.13
N ASP A 71 21.29 14.79 1.99
CA ASP A 71 20.97 14.40 0.60
C ASP A 71 21.61 13.09 0.04
N SER A 72 21.92 12.08 0.84
CA SER A 72 22.43 10.80 0.31
C SER A 72 22.38 9.58 1.25
N ASP A 73 21.91 9.72 2.51
CA ASP A 73 21.97 8.61 3.48
C ASP A 73 20.57 8.09 3.85
N THR A 74 19.85 7.61 2.83
CA THR A 74 18.59 6.90 3.05
C THR A 74 18.86 5.47 3.48
N ARG A 75 18.41 5.13 4.69
CA ARG A 75 18.46 3.74 5.18
C ARG A 75 17.17 3.01 4.80
N ILE A 76 17.32 1.82 4.25
CA ILE A 76 16.20 0.93 3.93
C ILE A 76 16.17 -0.18 4.97
N PHE A 77 15.04 -0.30 5.67
CA PHE A 77 14.79 -1.40 6.59
C PHE A 77 13.86 -2.42 5.94
N VAL A 78 14.31 -3.66 5.86
CA VAL A 78 13.53 -4.78 5.36
C VAL A 78 13.26 -5.76 6.50
N PHE A 79 11.97 -5.98 6.80
CA PHE A 79 11.53 -6.87 7.87
C PHE A 79 11.00 -8.17 7.30
N THR A 80 11.29 -9.28 7.96
CA THR A 80 10.76 -10.61 7.62
C THR A 80 9.86 -11.15 8.71
N ARG A 81 8.90 -12.01 8.33
CA ARG A 81 7.99 -12.67 9.30
C ARG A 81 8.76 -13.51 10.32
N GLU A 82 9.93 -14.00 9.93
CA GLU A 82 10.85 -14.82 10.70
C GLU A 82 11.65 -14.01 11.74
N GLY A 83 11.41 -12.70 11.85
CA GLY A 83 11.97 -11.87 12.91
C GLY A 83 13.39 -11.36 12.62
N SER A 84 13.73 -11.18 11.34
CA SER A 84 14.94 -10.45 10.93
C SER A 84 14.59 -9.04 10.45
N CYS A 85 15.45 -8.08 10.77
CA CYS A 85 15.52 -6.78 10.14
C CYS A 85 16.87 -6.68 9.43
N VAL A 86 16.84 -6.49 8.12
CA VAL A 86 18.00 -6.31 7.27
C VAL A 86 18.05 -4.84 6.86
N VAL A 87 19.18 -4.18 7.15
CA VAL A 87 19.40 -2.76 6.84
C VAL A 87 20.24 -2.66 5.59
N PHE A 88 19.78 -1.86 4.62
CA PHE A 88 20.54 -1.51 3.43
C PHE A 88 20.80 0.00 3.43
N HIS A 89 21.94 0.38 2.87
CA HIS A 89 22.22 1.75 2.45
C HIS A 89 22.89 1.68 1.08
N PHE A 90 22.71 2.71 0.25
CA PHE A 90 23.52 2.85 -0.94
C PHE A 90 24.90 3.40 -0.53
N SER A 91 25.97 2.93 -1.16
CA SER A 91 27.30 3.53 -0.98
C SER A 91 27.58 4.43 -2.18
N GLU A 92 28.42 5.44 -2.00
CA GLU A 92 28.87 6.37 -3.07
C GLU A 92 29.48 5.63 -4.29
N SER A 93 29.86 4.35 -4.16
CA SER A 93 30.38 3.49 -5.24
C SER A 93 29.32 2.72 -6.04
N GLY A 94 28.02 2.90 -5.74
CA GLY A 94 26.87 2.80 -6.65
C GLY A 94 26.40 1.42 -7.15
N ASP A 95 27.24 0.40 -7.22
CA ASP A 95 26.85 -0.79 -8.00
C ASP A 95 26.17 -1.91 -7.21
N GLU A 96 26.47 -2.10 -5.92
CA GLU A 96 25.98 -3.27 -5.18
C GLU A 96 24.94 -2.92 -4.10
N PHE A 97 23.73 -3.46 -4.27
CA PHE A 97 22.67 -3.43 -3.25
C PHE A 97 22.89 -4.58 -2.27
N ARG A 98 23.63 -4.32 -1.19
CA ARG A 98 24.02 -5.33 -0.19
C ARG A 98 23.58 -4.94 1.23
N PRO A 99 23.28 -5.93 2.09
CA PRO A 99 23.01 -5.68 3.50
C PRO A 99 24.21 -5.03 4.19
N ALA A 100 23.95 -3.98 4.96
CA ALA A 100 24.92 -3.30 5.80
C ALA A 100 24.89 -3.82 7.25
N ALA A 101 23.71 -4.21 7.73
CA ALA A 101 23.52 -4.81 9.03
C ALA A 101 22.31 -5.75 9.03
N GLU A 102 22.30 -6.68 9.97
CA GLU A 102 21.14 -7.50 10.28
C GLU A 102 21.00 -7.63 11.80
N PHE A 103 19.76 -7.51 12.30
CA PHE A 103 19.45 -7.74 13.70
C PHE A 103 18.07 -8.37 13.88
N ARG A 104 17.83 -8.95 15.06
CA ARG A 104 16.58 -9.65 15.36
C ARG A 104 15.50 -8.68 15.87
N VAL A 105 14.29 -8.86 15.37
CA VAL A 105 13.08 -8.12 15.73
C VAL A 105 11.99 -9.11 16.15
N PRO A 106 10.83 -8.65 16.68
CA PRO A 106 9.73 -9.56 16.99
C PRO A 106 9.29 -10.39 15.76
N LEU A 107 8.94 -11.65 16.01
CA LEU A 107 8.31 -12.50 15.00
C LEU A 107 7.00 -11.88 14.52
N ASN A 108 6.62 -12.18 13.28
CA ASN A 108 5.40 -11.66 12.66
C ASN A 108 5.28 -10.13 12.68
N THR A 109 6.42 -9.42 12.63
CA THR A 109 6.43 -7.98 12.34
C THR A 109 5.74 -7.77 11.00
N CYS A 110 4.69 -6.96 10.96
CA CYS A 110 3.84 -6.75 9.79
C CYS A 110 3.75 -5.28 9.37
N ALA A 111 4.11 -4.33 10.23
CA ALA A 111 4.17 -2.90 9.90
C ALA A 111 5.43 -2.28 10.53
N ALA A 112 6.02 -1.31 9.85
CA ALA A 112 7.21 -0.61 10.33
C ALA A 112 7.20 0.85 9.86
N ALA A 113 7.72 1.74 10.69
CA ALA A 113 7.88 3.15 10.37
C ALA A 113 9.06 3.73 11.16
N VAL A 114 9.69 4.76 10.61
CA VAL A 114 10.62 5.60 11.38
C VAL A 114 9.90 6.88 11.77
N LEU A 115 9.94 7.20 13.07
CA LEU A 115 9.30 8.38 13.64
C LEU A 115 10.26 9.07 14.60
N GLN A 116 10.64 10.31 14.28
CA GLN A 116 11.59 11.10 15.07
C GLN A 116 12.90 10.33 15.35
N GLY A 117 13.41 9.62 14.34
CA GLY A 117 14.60 8.79 14.43
C GLY A 117 14.42 7.46 15.18
N ASN A 118 13.26 7.19 15.79
CA ASN A 118 12.97 5.89 16.40
C ASN A 118 12.35 4.95 15.37
N LEU A 119 12.78 3.68 15.40
CA LEU A 119 12.16 2.64 14.60
C LEU A 119 10.99 2.03 15.37
N VAL A 120 9.78 2.18 14.83
CA VAL A 120 8.55 1.63 15.41
C VAL A 120 8.12 0.42 14.61
N LEU A 121 7.89 -0.70 15.28
CA LEU A 121 7.48 -1.97 14.67
C LEU A 121 6.14 -2.42 15.23
N GLY A 122 5.25 -2.88 14.37
CA GLY A 122 4.00 -3.53 14.71
C GLY A 122 4.03 -5.01 14.33
N ALA A 123 3.61 -5.88 15.24
CA ALA A 123 3.40 -7.30 14.99
C ALA A 123 1.91 -7.65 14.83
N ASP A 124 1.63 -8.74 14.12
CA ASP A 124 0.26 -9.21 13.84
C ASP A 124 -0.57 -9.45 15.13
N ASP A 125 0.08 -9.70 16.27
CA ASP A 125 -0.56 -9.95 17.56
C ASP A 125 -1.03 -8.69 18.31
N GLY A 126 -0.84 -7.50 17.73
CA GLY A 126 -1.18 -6.22 18.38
C GLY A 126 -0.01 -5.59 19.14
N THR A 127 1.15 -6.22 19.18
CA THR A 127 2.34 -5.66 19.84
C THR A 127 2.95 -4.54 19.00
N VAL A 128 3.13 -3.37 19.62
CA VAL A 128 3.92 -2.25 19.10
C VAL A 128 5.21 -2.16 19.91
N SER A 129 6.35 -2.19 19.23
CA SER A 129 7.66 -2.01 19.86
C SER A 129 8.38 -0.78 19.31
N VAL A 130 8.96 0.00 20.21
CA VAL A 130 9.73 1.20 19.88
C VAL A 130 11.21 0.90 20.11
N TRP A 131 12.00 1.09 19.06
CA TRP A 131 13.44 0.87 19.04
C TRP A 131 14.15 2.22 18.89
N ASN A 132 14.94 2.55 19.90
CA ASN A 132 15.63 3.84 19.99
C ASN A 132 17.00 3.76 19.31
N PRO A 133 17.49 4.86 18.70
CA PRO A 133 18.85 4.94 18.21
C PRO A 133 19.88 4.55 19.28
N ALA A 134 20.81 3.69 18.90
CA ALA A 134 21.92 3.24 19.71
C ALA A 134 23.11 2.98 18.78
N PRO A 135 24.04 3.94 18.62
CA PRO A 135 25.15 3.83 17.66
C PRO A 135 26.02 2.58 17.82
N ASN A 136 26.09 2.05 19.04
CA ASN A 136 26.88 0.85 19.36
C ASN A 136 26.09 -0.47 19.20
N ALA A 137 24.81 -0.41 18.82
CA ALA A 137 23.98 -1.59 18.60
C ALA A 137 24.07 -2.05 17.14
N LEU A 138 23.90 -3.36 16.91
CA LEU A 138 23.78 -3.91 15.55
C LEU A 138 22.59 -3.26 14.84
N GLY A 139 22.82 -2.72 13.64
CA GLY A 139 21.81 -1.96 12.89
C GLY A 139 21.50 -0.57 13.46
N GLY A 140 22.15 -0.15 14.55
CA GLY A 140 22.01 1.19 15.12
C GLY A 140 20.81 1.39 16.04
N PHE A 141 20.13 0.32 16.47
CA PHE A 141 18.91 0.41 17.30
C PHE A 141 18.90 -0.57 18.48
N ARG A 142 18.23 -0.16 19.57
CA ARG A 142 17.92 -1.03 20.72
C ARG A 142 16.46 -0.93 21.11
N LEU A 143 15.87 -2.04 21.55
CA LEU A 143 14.51 -2.05 22.05
C LEU A 143 14.40 -1.11 23.27
N GLY A 144 13.53 -0.10 23.17
CA GLY A 144 13.23 0.86 24.23
C GLY A 144 11.98 0.49 25.01
N SER A 145 10.86 0.26 24.31
CA SER A 145 9.58 -0.07 24.94
C SER A 145 8.71 -0.98 24.09
N LYS A 146 7.71 -1.60 24.72
CA LYS A 146 6.68 -2.44 24.10
C LYS A 146 5.32 -2.07 24.65
N HIS A 147 4.31 -2.10 23.79
CA HIS A 147 2.93 -1.77 24.09
C HIS A 147 2.02 -2.79 23.41
N GLU A 148 0.99 -3.24 24.11
CA GLU A 148 -0.01 -4.15 23.55
C GLU A 148 -1.26 -3.36 23.17
N LEU A 149 -1.65 -3.44 21.91
CA LEU A 149 -2.87 -2.82 21.39
C LEU A 149 -3.96 -3.86 21.17
N PHE A 150 -5.20 -3.39 21.17
CA PHE A 150 -6.34 -4.25 20.89
C PHE A 150 -6.51 -4.47 19.39
N GLY A 151 -6.43 -5.73 18.97
CA GLY A 151 -6.62 -6.16 17.59
C GLY A 151 -5.33 -6.25 16.78
N GLU A 152 -5.38 -6.98 15.68
CA GLU A 152 -4.23 -7.18 14.79
C GLU A 152 -3.83 -5.86 14.11
N ILE A 153 -2.54 -5.57 14.08
CA ILE A 153 -1.99 -4.43 13.35
C ILE A 153 -2.10 -4.69 11.84
N LYS A 154 -2.58 -3.69 11.10
CA LYS A 154 -2.75 -3.76 9.64
C LYS A 154 -1.79 -2.85 8.92
N GLU A 155 -1.60 -1.63 9.40
CA GLU A 155 -0.84 -0.61 8.70
C GLU A 155 -0.35 0.48 9.64
N PHE A 156 0.80 1.06 9.31
CA PHE A 156 1.38 2.24 9.91
C PHE A 156 1.38 3.38 8.89
N ALA A 157 0.94 4.57 9.29
CA ALA A 157 0.99 5.76 8.46
C ALA A 157 1.64 6.91 9.22
N VAL A 158 2.78 7.41 8.73
CA VAL A 158 3.47 8.57 9.31
C VAL A 158 2.87 9.84 8.72
N THR A 159 2.45 10.75 9.59
CA THR A 159 1.95 12.08 9.21
C THR A 159 2.94 13.14 9.68
N PRO A 160 3.39 14.05 8.80
CA PRO A 160 4.13 15.24 9.21
C PRO A 160 3.19 16.22 9.94
N SER A 161 3.60 16.71 11.11
CA SER A 161 2.85 17.74 11.83
C SER A 161 3.14 19.11 11.21
N LEU A 162 2.10 19.88 10.87
CA LEU A 162 2.24 21.26 10.38
C LEU A 162 2.86 22.13 11.46
N GLY A 163 4.12 22.53 11.27
CA GLY A 163 4.79 23.52 12.12
C GLY A 163 5.40 22.97 13.41
N ASP A 164 5.33 21.65 13.64
CA ASP A 164 6.02 20.98 14.74
C ASP A 164 6.87 19.86 14.14
N THR A 165 8.16 19.78 14.49
CA THR A 165 9.05 18.70 14.02
C THR A 165 8.63 17.32 14.57
N ASN A 166 7.60 17.29 15.41
CA ASN A 166 7.04 16.11 16.01
C ASN A 166 6.02 15.46 15.06
N GLY A 167 6.50 14.55 14.21
CA GLY A 167 5.62 13.69 13.42
C GLY A 167 4.67 12.86 14.30
N LEU A 168 3.55 12.45 13.71
CA LEU A 168 2.55 11.56 14.30
C LEU A 168 2.57 10.22 13.57
N LEU A 169 2.64 9.11 14.29
CA LEU A 169 2.42 7.79 13.70
C LEU A 169 0.99 7.33 13.97
N ARG A 170 0.26 6.98 12.92
CA ARG A 170 -1.05 6.33 13.03
C ARG A 170 -0.87 4.82 12.90
N ILE A 171 -1.61 4.10 13.73
CA ILE A 171 -1.56 2.64 13.82
C ILE A 171 -2.98 2.13 13.58
N GLN A 172 -3.20 1.54 12.41
CA GLN A 172 -4.47 0.93 12.04
C GLN A 172 -4.50 -0.51 12.54
N CYS A 173 -5.48 -0.84 13.37
CA CYS A 173 -5.80 -2.20 13.78
C CYS A 173 -7.15 -2.63 13.20
N THR A 174 -7.48 -3.93 13.26
CA THR A 174 -8.73 -4.50 12.70
C THR A 174 -10.02 -3.79 13.15
N HIS A 175 -10.04 -3.22 14.36
CA HIS A 175 -11.26 -2.60 14.95
C HIS A 175 -11.01 -1.26 15.65
N ALA A 176 -9.81 -0.70 15.53
CA ALA A 176 -9.42 0.50 16.24
C ALA A 176 -8.28 1.19 15.50
N VAL A 177 -8.19 2.50 15.71
CA VAL A 177 -7.07 3.30 15.26
C VAL A 177 -6.41 3.91 16.48
N PHE A 178 -5.09 3.88 16.50
CA PHE A 178 -4.29 4.51 17.53
C PHE A 178 -3.36 5.54 16.90
N THR A 179 -2.93 6.48 17.72
CA THR A 179 -1.90 7.45 17.40
C THR A 179 -0.75 7.26 18.36
N LEU A 180 0.47 7.38 17.86
CA LEU A 180 1.71 7.34 18.61
C LEU A 180 2.47 8.65 18.33
N THR A 181 2.72 9.40 19.39
CA THR A 181 3.62 10.55 19.39
C THR A 181 4.74 10.31 20.40
N PHE A 182 5.79 11.11 20.29
CA PHE A 182 6.82 11.19 21.32
C PHE A 182 6.69 12.55 22.01
N GLU A 183 6.48 12.54 23.32
CA GLU A 183 6.45 13.77 24.12
C GLU A 183 7.85 14.02 24.69
N SER A 184 8.43 15.17 24.36
CA SER A 184 9.69 15.62 24.97
C SER A 184 9.45 16.01 26.43
N ASP A 185 10.28 15.51 27.33
CA ASP A 185 10.28 15.93 28.73
C ASP A 185 10.91 17.33 28.80
N ALA A 186 10.08 18.38 28.96
CA ALA A 186 10.53 19.78 28.95
C ALA A 186 11.58 20.08 30.04
N ASP A 187 11.60 19.27 31.10
CA ASP A 187 12.50 19.44 32.24
C ASP A 187 13.82 18.65 32.08
N ASN A 188 13.94 17.76 31.08
CA ASN A 188 15.14 16.94 30.90
C ASN A 188 15.37 16.51 29.43
N ALA A 189 16.07 17.35 28.67
CA ALA A 189 16.39 17.13 27.25
C ALA A 189 17.25 15.88 26.96
N ASP A 190 17.93 15.32 27.98
CA ASP A 190 18.77 14.13 27.82
C ASP A 190 17.98 12.81 27.93
N ARG A 191 16.70 12.86 28.34
CA ARG A 191 15.86 11.67 28.42
C ARG A 191 15.19 11.39 27.08
N PRO A 192 15.27 10.16 26.52
CA PRO A 192 14.53 9.83 25.31
C PRO A 192 13.04 10.06 25.52
N ALA A 193 12.41 10.77 24.59
CA ALA A 193 10.99 11.09 24.62
C ALA A 193 10.16 9.82 24.78
N ALA A 194 9.18 9.87 25.69
CA ALA A 194 8.34 8.72 25.97
C ALA A 194 7.29 8.56 24.86
N PRO A 195 7.05 7.33 24.36
CA PRO A 195 5.98 7.11 23.41
C PRO A 195 4.62 7.25 24.11
N LEU A 196 3.76 8.09 23.55
CA LEU A 196 2.39 8.26 23.99
C LEU A 196 1.45 7.66 22.95
N ILE A 197 0.78 6.57 23.33
CA ILE A 197 -0.21 5.92 22.47
C ILE A 197 -1.61 6.29 22.91
N LYS A 198 -2.40 6.88 22.02
CA LYS A 198 -3.80 7.24 22.26
C LYS A 198 -4.72 6.56 21.26
N ARG A 199 -5.78 5.93 21.75
CA ARG A 199 -6.87 5.43 20.90
C ARG A 199 -7.62 6.62 20.31
N VAL A 200 -7.90 6.57 19.01
CA VAL A 200 -8.78 7.53 18.34
C VAL A 200 -10.22 7.18 18.71
N GLU A 201 -10.92 8.13 19.31
CA GLU A 201 -12.35 8.03 19.59
C GLU A 201 -13.13 8.56 18.40
N TYR A 202 -14.20 7.86 18.02
CA TYR A 202 -15.11 8.31 16.97
C TYR A 202 -16.48 8.62 17.57
N PRO A 203 -17.24 9.54 16.94
CA PRO A 203 -18.66 9.70 17.17
C PRO A 203 -19.41 8.35 17.21
N SER A 204 -20.42 8.24 18.07
CA SER A 204 -21.10 6.96 18.39
C SER A 204 -21.78 6.27 17.20
N ASP A 205 -22.05 7.00 16.13
CA ASP A 205 -22.59 6.56 14.84
C ASP A 205 -21.55 5.90 13.94
N ILE A 206 -20.26 6.13 14.18
CA ILE A 206 -19.14 5.55 13.45
C ILE A 206 -18.62 4.33 14.21
N LYS A 207 -19.07 3.14 13.81
CA LYS A 207 -18.65 1.87 14.39
C LYS A 207 -17.87 1.02 13.38
N ASN A 208 -16.88 0.28 13.89
CA ASN A 208 -16.09 -0.71 13.12
C ASN A 208 -15.33 -0.09 11.93
N VAL A 209 -14.66 1.04 12.15
CA VAL A 209 -13.75 1.64 11.17
C VAL A 209 -12.65 0.65 10.82
N ALA A 210 -12.56 0.31 9.54
CA ALA A 210 -11.59 -0.63 8.98
C ALA A 210 -10.50 0.07 8.16
N LEU A 211 -10.85 1.16 7.47
CA LEU A 211 -9.96 1.95 6.61
C LEU A 211 -10.20 3.44 6.84
N GLN A 212 -9.17 4.26 6.63
CA GLN A 212 -9.24 5.71 6.73
C GLN A 212 -8.38 6.38 5.65
N ALA A 213 -8.88 7.49 5.11
CA ALA A 213 -8.10 8.40 4.27
C ALA A 213 -7.82 9.70 5.01
N TYR A 214 -6.67 10.28 4.70
CA TYR A 214 -6.11 11.44 5.36
C TYR A 214 -5.66 12.50 4.38
N THR A 215 -5.72 13.77 4.78
CA THR A 215 -5.04 14.83 4.01
C THR A 215 -3.53 14.67 4.05
N ALA A 216 -2.80 15.42 3.21
CA ALA A 216 -1.33 15.49 3.25
C ALA A 216 -0.78 15.95 4.62
N ILE A 217 -1.58 16.72 5.37
CA ILE A 217 -1.27 17.19 6.73
C ILE A 217 -1.82 16.24 7.81
N GLY A 218 -2.25 15.06 7.37
CA GLY A 218 -2.86 13.95 8.09
C GLY A 218 -4.03 14.29 8.99
N GLN A 219 -4.94 15.13 8.53
CA GLN A 219 -6.28 15.21 9.11
C GLN A 219 -7.17 14.10 8.52
N PRO A 220 -7.96 13.37 9.33
CA PRO A 220 -8.91 12.39 8.81
C PRO A 220 -9.98 13.09 7.98
N ILE A 221 -10.24 12.55 6.79
CA ILE A 221 -11.27 13.09 5.89
C ILE A 221 -12.29 12.05 5.47
N ALA A 222 -11.95 10.76 5.57
CA ALA A 222 -12.85 9.70 5.22
C ALA A 222 -12.53 8.46 6.05
N HIS A 223 -13.56 7.67 6.30
CA HIS A 223 -13.44 6.36 6.90
C HIS A 223 -14.35 5.39 6.19
N ALA A 224 -13.98 4.12 6.21
CA ALA A 224 -14.83 3.06 5.75
C ALA A 224 -14.90 1.95 6.80
N ASN A 225 -16.07 1.34 6.93
CA ASN A 225 -16.27 0.21 7.82
C ASN A 225 -16.18 -1.13 7.06
N THR A 226 -16.13 -2.22 7.82
CA THR A 226 -16.08 -3.59 7.27
C THR A 226 -17.31 -3.97 6.44
N SER A 227 -18.42 -3.23 6.56
CA SER A 227 -19.63 -3.42 5.76
C SER A 227 -19.59 -2.71 4.41
N GLY A 228 -18.51 -1.97 4.09
CA GLY A 228 -18.36 -1.24 2.82
C GLY A 228 -19.03 0.13 2.78
N ASN A 229 -19.52 0.64 3.92
CA ASN A 229 -19.99 2.03 4.00
C ASN A 229 -18.77 2.96 4.08
N VAL A 230 -18.66 3.87 3.12
CA VAL A 230 -17.63 4.91 3.05
C VAL A 230 -18.28 6.23 3.45
N CYS A 231 -17.69 6.92 4.41
CA CYS A 231 -18.19 8.20 4.91
C CYS A 231 -17.07 9.24 4.86
N VAL A 232 -17.36 10.38 4.27
CA VAL A 232 -16.45 11.54 4.22
C VAL A 232 -16.89 12.53 5.27
N THR A 233 -15.93 12.99 6.07
CA THR A 233 -16.13 13.89 7.20
C THR A 233 -15.50 15.24 6.93
N SER A 234 -15.99 16.26 7.63
CA SER A 234 -15.35 17.56 7.71
C SER A 234 -14.18 17.54 8.71
N SER A 235 -13.44 18.64 8.79
CA SER A 235 -12.39 18.84 9.80
C SER A 235 -12.93 18.90 11.24
N THR A 236 -14.24 19.13 11.42
CA THR A 236 -14.95 19.07 12.71
C THR A 236 -15.58 17.70 12.95
N GLU A 237 -15.22 16.69 12.14
CA GLU A 237 -15.72 15.32 12.17
C GLU A 237 -17.21 15.14 11.83
N ASP A 238 -17.90 16.21 11.44
CA ASP A 238 -19.28 16.12 10.94
C ASP A 238 -19.30 15.39 9.59
N SER A 239 -20.21 14.42 9.45
CA SER A 239 -20.42 13.70 8.18
C SER A 239 -20.85 14.68 7.09
N LYS A 240 -20.07 14.76 6.01
CA LYS A 240 -20.43 15.50 4.79
C LYS A 240 -21.34 14.66 3.92
N TRP A 241 -20.98 13.40 3.74
CA TRP A 241 -21.75 12.43 2.96
C TRP A 241 -21.28 11.00 3.22
N SER A 242 -22.12 10.03 2.86
CA SER A 242 -21.77 8.61 2.87
C SER A 242 -22.28 7.89 1.62
N THR A 243 -21.63 6.78 1.28
CA THR A 243 -22.02 5.91 0.17
C THR A 243 -21.73 4.46 0.51
N GLN A 244 -22.58 3.56 0.02
CA GLN A 244 -22.44 2.14 0.22
C GLN A 244 -21.74 1.51 -0.98
N ILE A 245 -20.59 0.88 -0.75
CA ILE A 245 -19.90 0.04 -1.73
C ILE A 245 -20.27 -1.41 -1.46
N SER A 246 -20.68 -2.13 -2.50
CA SER A 246 -21.13 -3.53 -2.38
C SER A 246 -19.98 -4.53 -2.31
N ASP A 247 -18.80 -4.15 -2.80
CA ASP A 247 -17.61 -5.00 -2.82
C ASP A 247 -16.75 -4.77 -1.57
N ALA A 248 -16.00 -5.81 -1.18
CA ALA A 248 -15.02 -5.72 -0.11
C ALA A 248 -13.94 -4.68 -0.44
N LEU A 249 -13.68 -3.78 0.52
CA LEU A 249 -12.70 -2.71 0.37
C LEU A 249 -11.29 -3.22 0.65
N VAL A 250 -10.32 -2.70 -0.11
CA VAL A 250 -8.88 -2.98 0.05
C VAL A 250 -8.16 -1.79 0.62
N SER A 251 -8.43 -0.58 0.12
CA SER A 251 -7.86 0.63 0.67
C SER A 251 -8.77 1.83 0.43
N LEU A 252 -8.48 2.91 1.16
CA LEU A 252 -9.19 4.18 1.13
C LEU A 252 -8.15 5.29 1.14
N GLU A 253 -7.97 5.98 0.02
CA GLU A 253 -6.91 6.98 -0.15
C GLU A 253 -7.49 8.37 -0.42
N ALA A 254 -6.72 9.41 -0.09
CA ALA A 254 -7.02 10.79 -0.42
C ALA A 254 -6.13 11.26 -1.57
N ILE A 255 -6.67 12.07 -2.48
CA ILE A 255 -5.87 12.70 -3.53
C ILE A 255 -6.23 14.18 -3.69
N THR A 256 -5.21 14.98 -3.92
CA THR A 256 -5.34 16.42 -4.18
C THR A 256 -5.20 16.67 -5.69
N ILE A 257 -6.22 17.29 -6.29
CA ILE A 257 -6.36 17.55 -7.73
C ILE A 257 -6.17 19.05 -8.05
N GLY A 258 -6.55 19.96 -7.14
CA GLY A 258 -6.73 21.40 -7.36
C GLY A 258 -5.76 22.33 -6.63
N GLY A 259 -4.75 21.81 -5.91
CA GLY A 259 -3.70 22.62 -5.28
C GLY A 259 -3.51 22.38 -3.78
N ILE A 260 -2.45 22.97 -3.23
CA ILE A 260 -1.86 22.65 -1.92
C ILE A 260 -2.80 23.09 -0.77
N ALA A 261 -3.64 22.17 -0.28
CA ALA A 261 -4.23 22.09 1.06
C ALA A 261 -5.66 21.50 1.08
N GLN A 262 -6.30 21.33 -0.08
CA GLN A 262 -7.63 20.72 -0.15
C GLN A 262 -7.54 19.30 -0.73
N VAL A 263 -8.13 18.33 -0.04
CA VAL A 263 -8.39 17.03 -0.67
C VAL A 263 -9.60 17.19 -1.56
N ASP A 264 -9.41 16.87 -2.84
CA ASP A 264 -10.44 17.04 -3.84
C ASP A 264 -11.21 15.74 -4.05
N ALA A 265 -10.53 14.59 -3.94
CA ALA A 265 -11.18 13.29 -4.11
C ALA A 265 -10.72 12.24 -3.10
N VAL A 266 -11.63 11.31 -2.82
CA VAL A 266 -11.38 10.09 -2.05
C VAL A 266 -11.42 8.91 -3.02
N LEU A 267 -10.34 8.13 -3.05
CA LEU A 267 -10.23 6.92 -3.84
C LEU A 267 -10.61 5.72 -2.99
N VAL A 268 -11.61 4.97 -3.44
CA VAL A 268 -12.04 3.72 -2.83
C VAL A 268 -11.63 2.58 -3.75
N CYS A 269 -10.74 1.71 -3.25
CA CYS A 269 -10.25 0.56 -3.97
C CYS A 269 -10.89 -0.72 -3.44
N THR A 270 -11.42 -1.56 -4.33
CA THR A 270 -12.07 -2.81 -3.96
C THR A 270 -11.21 -4.03 -4.31
N TRP A 271 -11.49 -5.15 -3.63
CA TRP A 271 -10.79 -6.41 -3.85
C TRP A 271 -10.98 -6.96 -5.26
N SER A 272 -12.13 -6.69 -5.88
CA SER A 272 -12.46 -7.05 -7.27
C SER A 272 -11.71 -6.24 -8.32
N GLY A 273 -10.92 -5.25 -7.88
CA GLY A 273 -10.11 -4.38 -8.72
C GLY A 273 -10.83 -3.14 -9.22
N HIS A 274 -12.02 -2.82 -8.71
CA HIS A 274 -12.67 -1.54 -9.00
C HIS A 274 -12.03 -0.41 -8.19
N VAL A 275 -11.87 0.74 -8.83
CA VAL A 275 -11.41 1.98 -8.21
C VAL A 275 -12.46 3.05 -8.46
N HIS A 276 -12.92 3.65 -7.37
CA HIS A 276 -13.92 4.70 -7.38
C HIS A 276 -13.29 5.99 -6.84
N ALA A 277 -13.16 7.00 -7.67
CA ALA A 277 -12.70 8.32 -7.28
C ALA A 277 -13.92 9.23 -7.04
N TYR A 278 -14.23 9.51 -5.79
CA TYR A 278 -15.35 10.37 -5.39
C TYR A 278 -14.86 11.76 -5.05
N LEU A 279 -15.42 12.80 -5.68
CA LEU A 279 -15.30 14.17 -5.16
C LEU A 279 -16.52 14.51 -4.28
N ASP A 280 -17.68 14.03 -4.70
CA ASP A 280 -18.93 14.12 -3.96
C ASP A 280 -19.80 12.87 -4.25
N PRO A 281 -20.94 12.67 -3.56
CA PRO A 281 -21.78 11.47 -3.72
C PRO A 281 -22.32 11.25 -5.13
N HIS A 282 -22.42 12.30 -5.92
CA HIS A 282 -22.97 12.29 -7.27
C HIS A 282 -21.88 12.36 -8.35
N ASN A 283 -20.68 12.80 -7.97
CA ASN A 283 -19.55 12.94 -8.88
C ASN A 283 -18.46 11.92 -8.58
N CYS A 284 -18.48 10.83 -9.35
CA CYS A 284 -17.62 9.68 -9.17
C CYS A 284 -17.06 9.20 -10.50
N VAL A 285 -15.73 9.20 -10.63
CA VAL A 285 -15.04 8.53 -11.73
C VAL A 285 -14.77 7.09 -11.32
N ARG A 286 -15.17 6.14 -12.16
CA ARG A 286 -14.95 4.72 -11.92
C ARG A 286 -14.07 4.14 -12.99
N PHE A 287 -13.05 3.43 -12.57
CA PHE A 287 -12.24 2.63 -13.47
C PHE A 287 -11.93 1.28 -12.82
N ARG A 288 -11.43 0.35 -13.64
CA ARG A 288 -11.18 -1.01 -13.21
C ARG A 288 -9.75 -1.39 -13.50
N THR A 289 -9.06 -1.87 -12.47
CA THR A 289 -7.82 -2.62 -12.60
C THR A 289 -8.15 -4.04 -13.06
N PHE A 290 -7.37 -4.60 -13.99
CA PHE A 290 -7.72 -5.88 -14.62
C PHE A 290 -7.60 -7.09 -13.67
N LEU A 291 -7.10 -6.89 -12.46
CA LEU A 291 -6.71 -7.93 -11.52
C LEU A 291 -7.25 -7.60 -10.12
N PRO A 292 -7.59 -8.61 -9.31
CA PRO A 292 -7.90 -8.42 -7.90
C PRO A 292 -6.72 -7.76 -7.17
N LEU A 293 -7.01 -6.81 -6.29
CA LEU A 293 -6.01 -6.01 -5.58
C LEU A 293 -5.73 -6.58 -4.19
N ALA A 294 -4.45 -6.61 -3.82
CA ALA A 294 -3.99 -6.96 -2.49
C ALA A 294 -3.83 -5.70 -1.61
N THR A 295 -3.28 -4.64 -2.18
CA THR A 295 -3.14 -3.32 -1.55
C THR A 295 -3.04 -2.24 -2.62
N THR A 296 -3.39 -1.01 -2.27
CA THR A 296 -3.09 0.18 -3.06
C THR A 296 -2.75 1.33 -2.15
N PHE A 297 -1.91 2.25 -2.61
CA PHE A 297 -1.52 3.44 -1.86
C PHE A 297 -1.23 4.59 -2.83
N ILE A 298 -1.29 5.82 -2.31
CA ILE A 298 -0.83 7.03 -3.02
C ILE A 298 0.61 7.33 -2.64
N ALA A 299 1.44 7.61 -3.64
CA ALA A 299 2.82 8.05 -3.44
C ALA A 299 3.06 9.38 -4.14
N GLU A 300 3.86 10.24 -3.52
CA GLU A 300 4.46 11.41 -4.18
C GLU A 300 5.78 10.98 -4.80
N VAL A 301 5.95 11.24 -6.10
CA VAL A 301 7.05 10.70 -6.89
C VAL A 301 7.69 11.83 -7.67
N ASN A 302 8.98 12.03 -7.44
CA ASN A 302 9.82 12.89 -8.26
C ASN A 302 10.32 12.09 -9.46
N PHE A 303 9.90 12.51 -10.66
CA PHE A 303 10.41 12.00 -11.92
C PHE A 303 11.52 12.94 -12.44
N THR A 304 12.51 12.37 -13.14
CA THR A 304 13.67 13.12 -13.69
C THR A 304 13.29 14.36 -14.52
N ASP A 305 12.10 14.33 -15.14
CA ASP A 305 11.67 15.31 -16.13
C ASP A 305 10.66 16.34 -15.56
N GLU A 306 10.30 16.25 -14.28
CA GLU A 306 9.25 17.05 -13.65
C GLU A 306 9.80 18.07 -12.64
N VAL A 307 9.14 19.23 -12.55
CA VAL A 307 9.54 20.32 -11.63
C VAL A 307 8.97 20.14 -10.22
N GLU A 308 7.85 19.43 -10.12
CA GLU A 308 7.16 19.17 -8.85
C GLU A 308 6.86 17.68 -8.68
N PRO A 309 6.81 17.17 -7.44
CA PRO A 309 6.39 15.80 -7.17
C PRO A 309 4.99 15.52 -7.73
N GLU A 310 4.83 14.36 -8.37
CA GLU A 310 3.55 13.89 -8.91
C GLU A 310 2.90 12.88 -7.97
N GLN A 311 1.58 13.01 -7.71
CA GLN A 311 0.82 11.99 -6.99
C GLN A 311 0.43 10.84 -7.93
N VAL A 312 0.93 9.64 -7.63
CA VAL A 312 0.63 8.41 -8.37
C VAL A 312 -0.14 7.41 -7.52
N LEU A 313 -1.01 6.64 -8.15
CA LEU A 313 -1.67 5.50 -7.52
C LEU A 313 -0.86 4.25 -7.85
N VAL A 314 -0.37 3.59 -6.82
CA VAL A 314 0.27 2.28 -6.93
C VAL A 314 -0.73 1.23 -6.50
N ALA A 315 -1.00 0.28 -7.39
CA ALA A 315 -1.90 -0.84 -7.12
C ALA A 315 -1.15 -2.16 -7.28
N ILE A 316 -1.22 -3.00 -6.25
CA ILE A 316 -0.56 -4.31 -6.19
C ILE A 316 -1.63 -5.38 -6.27
N SER A 317 -1.53 -6.28 -7.26
CA SER A 317 -2.47 -7.38 -7.39
C SER A 317 -2.16 -8.54 -6.44
N THR A 318 -3.17 -9.38 -6.16
CA THR A 318 -2.99 -10.64 -5.42
C THR A 318 -2.08 -11.66 -6.12
N SER A 319 -1.78 -11.42 -7.39
CA SER A 319 -0.87 -12.22 -8.22
C SER A 319 0.52 -11.59 -8.41
N GLY A 320 0.86 -10.56 -7.64
CA GLY A 320 2.17 -9.89 -7.71
C GLY A 320 2.37 -9.00 -8.94
N VAL A 321 1.29 -8.52 -9.58
CA VAL A 321 1.38 -7.50 -10.64
C VAL A 321 1.34 -6.13 -10.02
N LEU A 322 2.35 -5.33 -10.32
CA LEU A 322 2.41 -3.92 -9.99
C LEU A 322 1.77 -3.09 -11.11
N LEU A 323 0.92 -2.13 -10.75
CA LEU A 323 0.31 -1.17 -11.67
C LEU A 323 0.50 0.23 -11.11
N ILE A 324 1.15 1.12 -11.87
CA ILE A 324 1.36 2.52 -11.49
C ILE A 324 0.52 3.39 -12.43
N TYR A 325 -0.31 4.25 -11.87
CA TYR A 325 -1.16 5.19 -12.60
C TYR A 325 -0.62 6.61 -12.37
N ARG A 326 -0.08 7.21 -13.43
CA ARG A 326 0.32 8.62 -13.50
C ARG A 326 -0.81 9.49 -14.03
N ASP A 327 -0.58 10.79 -14.01
CA ASP A 327 -1.44 11.86 -14.49
C ASP A 327 -2.82 11.87 -13.82
N LEU A 328 -2.91 11.39 -12.58
CA LEU A 328 -4.19 11.25 -11.89
C LEU A 328 -4.94 12.57 -11.81
N ARG A 329 -4.24 13.67 -11.51
CA ARG A 329 -4.84 15.01 -11.45
C ARG A 329 -5.48 15.40 -12.78
N SER A 330 -4.73 15.25 -13.88
CA SER A 330 -5.20 15.58 -15.22
C SER A 330 -6.33 14.67 -15.68
N VAL A 331 -6.18 13.35 -15.51
CA VAL A 331 -7.17 12.35 -15.93
C VAL A 331 -8.46 12.49 -15.15
N LEU A 332 -8.39 12.57 -13.81
CA LEU A 332 -9.58 12.76 -12.98
C LEU A 332 -10.19 14.13 -13.26
N GLY A 333 -9.40 15.20 -13.27
CA GLY A 333 -9.88 16.55 -13.58
C GLY A 333 -10.59 16.64 -14.94
N HIS A 334 -10.08 15.95 -15.97
CA HIS A 334 -10.72 15.91 -17.28
C HIS A 334 -12.01 15.07 -17.26
N ALA A 335 -11.95 13.84 -16.75
CA ALA A 335 -13.10 12.92 -16.70
C ALA A 335 -14.29 13.54 -15.96
N MET A 336 -14.01 14.34 -14.94
CA MET A 336 -14.98 15.07 -14.12
C MET A 336 -15.66 16.22 -14.86
N ASN A 337 -14.98 16.85 -15.81
CA ASN A 337 -15.50 17.95 -16.61
C ASN A 337 -16.23 17.46 -17.88
N THR A 338 -16.01 16.21 -18.29
CA THR A 338 -16.66 15.59 -19.45
C THR A 338 -17.81 14.70 -19.01
N SER A 339 -19.05 15.10 -19.30
CA SER A 339 -20.29 14.35 -19.04
C SER A 339 -20.47 13.11 -19.95
N THR A 340 -19.48 12.23 -20.00
CA THR A 340 -19.50 11.08 -20.93
C THR A 340 -18.90 9.83 -20.30
N ASP A 341 -19.70 8.75 -20.28
CA ASP A 341 -19.27 7.36 -20.07
C ASP A 341 -18.34 6.92 -21.22
N VAL A 342 -17.08 7.36 -21.24
CA VAL A 342 -16.12 6.95 -22.27
C VAL A 342 -15.22 5.85 -21.75
N ASN A 343 -15.44 4.63 -22.26
CA ASN A 343 -14.57 3.48 -22.01
C ASN A 343 -13.25 3.61 -22.79
N HIS A 344 -12.25 4.28 -22.23
CA HIS A 344 -10.89 4.27 -22.76
C HIS A 344 -10.10 3.07 -22.23
N ALA A 345 -9.83 2.08 -23.10
CA ALA A 345 -8.94 0.97 -22.77
C ALA A 345 -7.47 1.40 -22.91
N SER A 346 -6.71 1.43 -21.80
CA SER A 346 -5.27 1.74 -21.85
C SER A 346 -4.48 0.73 -22.69
N VAL A 347 -3.47 1.22 -23.42
CA VAL A 347 -2.53 0.43 -24.24
C VAL A 347 -1.73 -0.58 -23.39
N VAL A 348 -1.53 -0.30 -22.10
CA VAL A 348 -0.89 -1.24 -21.17
C VAL A 348 -1.83 -2.41 -20.86
N ASN A 349 -3.14 -2.15 -20.78
CA ASN A 349 -4.14 -3.20 -20.53
C ASN A 349 -4.24 -4.20 -21.69
N THR A 350 -3.99 -3.77 -22.94
CA THR A 350 -3.95 -4.68 -24.09
C THR A 350 -2.71 -5.59 -24.07
N LYS A 351 -1.58 -5.12 -23.50
CA LYS A 351 -0.38 -5.94 -23.26
C LYS A 351 -0.57 -6.96 -22.13
N ILE A 352 -1.34 -6.64 -21.10
CA ILE A 352 -1.66 -7.58 -20.01
C ILE A 352 -2.67 -8.64 -20.49
N ASN A 353 -3.66 -8.24 -21.29
CA ASN A 353 -4.74 -9.08 -21.80
C ASN A 353 -4.45 -9.60 -23.22
N THR A 354 -3.37 -10.37 -23.38
CA THR A 354 -2.98 -10.96 -24.67
C THR A 354 -3.80 -12.20 -25.03
N GLU A 355 -3.98 -12.44 -26.32
CA GLU A 355 -4.62 -13.66 -26.84
C GLU A 355 -3.89 -14.94 -26.41
N LYS A 356 -2.55 -14.87 -26.27
CA LYS A 356 -1.73 -15.95 -25.72
C LYS A 356 -2.11 -16.28 -24.27
N LYS A 357 -2.27 -15.27 -23.41
CA LYS A 357 -2.71 -15.47 -22.01
C LYS A 357 -4.16 -15.97 -21.94
N ARG A 358 -5.06 -15.45 -22.78
CA ARG A 358 -6.44 -15.99 -22.90
C ARG A 358 -6.45 -17.45 -23.32
N LYS A 359 -5.66 -17.82 -24.33
CA LYS A 359 -5.52 -19.20 -24.80
C LYS A 359 -5.01 -20.12 -23.69
N ALA A 360 -3.98 -19.71 -22.95
CA ALA A 360 -3.47 -20.49 -21.82
C ALA A 360 -4.51 -20.75 -20.73
N ILE A 361 -5.36 -19.78 -20.42
CA ILE A 361 -6.44 -19.92 -19.43
C ILE A 361 -7.58 -20.79 -19.99
N LEU A 362 -7.94 -20.62 -21.26
CA LEU A 362 -8.92 -21.46 -21.94
C LEU A 362 -8.49 -22.92 -22.01
N ASP A 363 -7.21 -23.17 -22.28
CA ASP A 363 -6.67 -24.54 -22.33
C ASP A 363 -6.67 -25.18 -20.94
N ARG A 364 -6.43 -24.41 -19.88
CA ARG A 364 -6.63 -24.85 -18.48
C ARG A 364 -8.10 -25.15 -18.17
N LEU A 365 -9.04 -24.29 -18.56
CA LEU A 365 -10.47 -24.51 -18.36
C LEU A 365 -10.96 -25.78 -19.07
N LYS A 366 -10.49 -26.03 -20.31
CA LYS A 366 -10.81 -27.24 -21.08
C LYS A 366 -10.26 -28.52 -20.45
N SER A 367 -9.23 -28.43 -19.62
CA SER A 367 -8.62 -29.58 -18.94
C SER A 367 -9.35 -30.01 -17.66
N LEU A 368 -10.37 -29.26 -17.22
CA LEU A 368 -11.17 -29.59 -16.04
C LEU A 368 -12.26 -30.64 -16.35
N PRO A 369 -12.56 -31.60 -15.45
CA PRO A 369 -13.64 -32.55 -15.63
C PRO A 369 -15.01 -31.83 -15.64
N ALA A 370 -15.93 -32.24 -16.51
CA ALA A 370 -17.25 -31.64 -16.78
C ALA A 370 -17.28 -30.34 -17.62
N ALA A 371 -16.31 -30.17 -18.54
CA ALA A 371 -16.19 -29.04 -19.46
C ALA A 371 -17.22 -28.98 -20.63
N THR A 372 -18.45 -29.45 -20.46
CA THR A 372 -19.43 -29.53 -21.57
C THR A 372 -19.95 -28.17 -22.06
N ASP A 373 -19.87 -27.09 -21.27
CA ASP A 373 -20.37 -25.75 -21.65
C ASP A 373 -19.28 -24.74 -22.09
N ILE A 374 -18.01 -25.16 -22.18
CA ILE A 374 -16.89 -24.24 -22.47
C ILE A 374 -16.88 -23.77 -23.94
N ALA A 375 -17.55 -24.49 -24.84
CA ALA A 375 -17.67 -24.09 -26.24
C ALA A 375 -18.39 -22.73 -26.41
N ALA A 376 -19.27 -22.34 -25.47
CA ALA A 376 -19.97 -21.05 -25.49
C ALA A 376 -19.05 -19.85 -25.15
N LEU A 377 -18.04 -20.05 -24.30
CA LEU A 377 -17.05 -19.02 -23.90
C LEU A 377 -16.07 -18.68 -25.03
N SER A 378 -15.87 -19.59 -25.98
CA SER A 378 -15.03 -19.35 -27.16
C SER A 378 -15.71 -18.48 -28.22
N ARG A 379 -17.05 -18.36 -28.20
CA ARG A 379 -17.86 -17.67 -29.22
C ARG A 379 -18.30 -16.27 -28.80
N LYS A 380 -18.39 -15.97 -27.50
CA LYS A 380 -18.59 -14.61 -27.00
C LYS A 380 -17.24 -13.93 -26.81
N LYS A 381 -17.16 -12.60 -26.92
CA LYS A 381 -16.00 -11.80 -26.50
C LYS A 381 -15.85 -11.84 -24.97
N THR A 382 -15.71 -13.03 -24.41
CA THR A 382 -15.57 -13.26 -22.99
C THR A 382 -14.22 -12.69 -22.55
N SER A 383 -14.25 -11.84 -21.53
CA SER A 383 -13.05 -11.18 -21.03
C SER A 383 -12.14 -12.19 -20.32
N LEU A 384 -10.83 -11.91 -20.25
CA LEU A 384 -9.86 -12.70 -19.46
C LEU A 384 -10.33 -12.86 -18.00
N GLN A 385 -11.05 -11.87 -17.48
CA GLN A 385 -11.59 -11.82 -16.12
C GLN A 385 -12.75 -12.78 -15.91
N GLU A 386 -13.69 -12.89 -16.86
CA GLU A 386 -14.76 -13.90 -16.79
C GLU A 386 -14.18 -15.31 -16.83
N MET A 387 -13.14 -15.54 -17.63
CA MET A 387 -12.43 -16.81 -17.70
C MET A 387 -11.70 -17.13 -16.38
N GLN A 388 -11.03 -16.15 -15.78
CA GLN A 388 -10.35 -16.30 -14.48
C GLN A 388 -11.35 -16.49 -13.32
N HIS A 389 -12.46 -15.76 -13.32
CA HIS A 389 -13.53 -15.87 -12.33
C HIS A 389 -14.17 -17.27 -12.37
N LEU A 390 -14.47 -17.78 -13.58
CA LEU A 390 -14.96 -19.14 -13.77
C LEU A 390 -13.97 -20.20 -13.28
N LEU A 391 -12.67 -19.96 -13.46
CA LEU A 391 -11.60 -20.86 -12.99
C LEU A 391 -11.48 -20.87 -11.47
N ALA A 392 -11.62 -19.70 -10.84
CA ALA A 392 -11.56 -19.54 -9.39
C ALA A 392 -12.79 -20.09 -8.65
N HIS A 393 -13.95 -20.14 -9.32
CA HIS A 393 -15.22 -20.62 -8.76
C HIS A 393 -15.70 -21.93 -9.39
N TRP A 394 -14.81 -22.66 -10.11
CA TRP A 394 -15.17 -23.95 -10.70
C TRP A 394 -15.38 -24.95 -9.56
N PRO A 395 -16.57 -25.57 -9.44
CA PRO A 395 -16.82 -26.57 -8.40
C PRO A 395 -15.99 -27.82 -8.72
N GLY A 396 -14.80 -27.92 -8.12
CA GLY A 396 -14.02 -29.14 -8.05
C GLY A 396 -14.45 -29.95 -6.83
N ASP A 397 -15.05 -31.11 -7.07
CA ASP A 397 -15.39 -32.17 -6.11
C ASP A 397 -16.29 -31.80 -4.91
N ALA A 398 -17.59 -31.79 -5.17
CA ALA A 398 -18.59 -32.18 -4.16
C ALA A 398 -18.93 -33.68 -4.34
N SER A 399 -17.98 -34.57 -4.04
CA SER A 399 -18.30 -35.98 -3.80
C SER A 399 -18.57 -36.18 -2.31
N SER A 400 -19.83 -36.09 -1.91
CA SER A 400 -20.31 -36.65 -0.66
C SER A 400 -20.05 -38.17 -0.65
N PRO A 401 -19.62 -38.77 0.48
CA PRO A 401 -19.53 -40.22 0.58
C PRO A 401 -20.95 -40.82 0.63
N PRO A 402 -21.21 -41.98 0.02
CA PRO A 402 -22.49 -42.64 0.16
C PRO A 402 -22.65 -43.13 1.60
N SER A 403 -23.83 -42.88 2.15
CA SER A 403 -24.29 -43.44 3.41
C SER A 403 -24.28 -44.97 3.35
N THR A 404 -23.46 -45.59 4.20
CA THR A 404 -23.75 -46.83 4.93
C THR A 404 -22.96 -46.84 6.21
#